data_AF-A0A1F6DWI7-F1
#
_entry.id   AF-A0A1F6DWI7-F1
#
_cell.length_a   1.000
_cell.length_b   1.000
_cell.length_c   1.000
_cell.angle_alpha   90.00
_cell.angle_beta   90.00
_cell.angle_gamma   90.00
#
_symmetry.space_group_name_H-M   'P 1'
#
loop_
_entity.id
_entity.type
_entity.pdbx_description
1 polymer ?
#
loop_
_entity_poly.entity_id
_entity_poly.type
_entity_poly.pdbx_seq_one_letter_code
_entity_poly.pdbx_strand_id
1 'polypeptide(L)'
;MNRGEGLRPKQKNPDTPRKDLRVSHEDRFDPPEKEEATILSRRTFLAATAGASLIGVLGLHKLATQADKTSGREVKKLRERAATPRHATFLEAKPEPRLYETSELSECDIDPSLEPVLGFHGKAGKTTAIDFKFQLAQQLKAQLAGMEQGAGAEYGQHNPGVLAALEDLYKSYTGKDRVTFDTYRNDTAATINKLRPQVPWEKLERTFALGKNQAALLKALEAQLDGDAMVAYSMTELLPGENGTQNARIMDFLLKNAGRDYIELSPAAGKELAVGPYRLSNKDLYWGLSGKDEAIQQRGATVVDRLLRRPVLPPNVATLRGESHYQTAYLLSLYHLCLLVKDIGEDRAGRAIPYLSEIAPSIADYIPVAHHGPIEARDEFVRVLREKLGEKPVMRGDVPSYGQLLRPQLQSRVHKAQNNRAALKGITKSR
;
A
#
# COMPACT_ATOMS: atom_id res chain seq x y z
N MET A 1 25.32 -59.23 -35.03
CA MET A 1 26.35 -59.51 -36.05
C MET A 1 26.64 -58.21 -36.80
N ASN A 2 27.93 -57.84 -36.85
CA ASN A 2 28.66 -56.81 -37.64
C ASN A 2 28.25 -55.32 -37.50
N ARG A 3 29.06 -54.43 -36.87
CA ARG A 3 30.36 -53.78 -37.26
C ARG A 3 30.15 -52.66 -38.30
N GLY A 4 30.76 -51.46 -38.26
CA GLY A 4 31.88 -50.84 -37.50
C GLY A 4 31.83 -49.30 -37.67
N GLU A 5 32.45 -48.49 -36.79
CA GLU A 5 33.79 -47.85 -36.95
C GLU A 5 33.94 -46.99 -38.24
N GLY A 6 34.42 -45.74 -38.29
CA GLY A 6 35.08 -44.83 -37.36
C GLY A 6 35.74 -43.66 -38.16
N LEU A 7 36.31 -42.69 -37.42
CA LEU A 7 37.45 -41.80 -37.77
C LEU A 7 37.26 -40.50 -38.62
N ARG A 8 37.58 -39.35 -37.96
CA ARG A 8 38.15 -38.09 -38.49
C ARG A 8 39.64 -38.32 -38.92
N PRO A 9 40.53 -37.36 -39.32
CA PRO A 9 40.46 -35.88 -39.49
C PRO A 9 41.26 -35.29 -40.71
N LYS A 10 41.25 -33.95 -40.91
CA LYS A 10 42.44 -33.02 -40.90
C LYS A 10 42.22 -31.68 -41.63
N GLN A 11 42.86 -30.66 -41.03
CA GLN A 11 43.03 -29.26 -41.47
C GLN A 11 43.80 -29.10 -42.79
N LYS A 12 43.60 -27.96 -43.47
CA LYS A 12 44.64 -27.15 -44.12
C LYS A 12 44.16 -25.70 -44.33
N ASN A 13 44.90 -24.75 -43.76
CA ASN A 13 45.09 -23.38 -44.26
C ASN A 13 46.47 -23.38 -44.96
N PRO A 14 46.79 -22.56 -45.98
CA PRO A 14 47.14 -21.15 -45.71
C PRO A 14 46.98 -20.13 -46.88
N ASP A 15 47.28 -18.87 -46.56
CA ASP A 15 47.90 -17.79 -47.39
C ASP A 15 47.08 -16.74 -48.19
N THR A 16 47.02 -15.55 -47.53
CA THR A 16 47.25 -14.13 -47.98
C THR A 16 46.34 -13.42 -49.03
N PRO A 17 46.29 -12.06 -49.10
CA PRO A 17 46.92 -10.99 -48.30
C PRO A 17 45.97 -9.89 -47.75
N ARG A 18 46.47 -9.13 -46.75
CA ARG A 18 45.89 -7.87 -46.25
C ARG A 18 46.08 -6.74 -47.27
N LYS A 19 45.03 -5.95 -47.51
CA LYS A 19 45.12 -4.58 -48.04
C LYS A 19 44.46 -3.61 -47.07
N ASP A 20 45.24 -2.62 -46.67
CA ASP A 20 44.82 -1.46 -45.91
C ASP A 20 43.79 -0.65 -46.70
N LEU A 21 42.66 -0.34 -46.06
CA LEU A 21 41.74 0.70 -46.48
C LEU A 21 41.44 1.58 -45.27
N ARG A 22 42.20 2.67 -45.19
CA ARG A 22 41.81 3.88 -44.47
C ARG A 22 40.48 4.34 -45.03
N VAL A 23 39.47 4.45 -44.17
CA VAL A 23 38.26 5.22 -44.45
C VAL A 23 38.20 6.38 -43.45
N SER A 24 37.96 7.54 -44.03
CA SER A 24 37.92 8.88 -43.45
C SER A 24 36.86 9.05 -42.37
N HIS A 25 37.16 9.97 -41.46
CA HIS A 25 36.20 10.69 -40.64
C HIS A 25 35.07 11.29 -41.51
N GLU A 26 33.89 11.44 -40.91
CA GLU A 26 32.64 12.01 -41.46
C GLU A 26 31.70 10.96 -42.07
N ASP A 27 31.01 10.25 -41.18
CA ASP A 27 29.56 10.00 -41.26
C ASP A 27 29.13 9.28 -39.98
N ARG A 28 28.85 10.06 -38.93
CA ARG A 28 28.14 9.56 -37.75
C ARG A 28 26.65 9.82 -37.96
N PHE A 29 25.91 8.74 -38.03
CA PHE A 29 24.47 8.71 -37.85
C PHE A 29 24.16 9.20 -36.43
N ASP A 30 23.62 10.40 -36.29
CA ASP A 30 23.13 10.92 -35.01
C ASP A 30 21.86 10.16 -34.60
N PRO A 31 21.88 9.37 -33.51
CA PRO A 31 20.65 8.84 -32.95
C PRO A 31 19.83 10.02 -32.38
N PRO A 32 18.48 9.98 -32.47
CA PRO A 32 17.65 10.99 -31.82
C PRO A 32 18.00 11.03 -30.33
N GLU A 33 18.17 12.25 -29.81
CA GLU A 33 18.49 12.55 -28.41
C GLU A 33 17.73 11.59 -27.49
N LYS A 34 18.49 10.78 -26.75
CA LYS A 34 17.94 10.07 -25.61
C LYS A 34 17.42 11.14 -24.67
N GLU A 35 16.11 11.19 -24.44
CA GLU A 35 15.59 11.76 -23.20
C GLU A 35 16.23 10.97 -22.05
N GLU A 36 17.35 11.50 -21.56
CA GLU A 36 17.99 11.02 -20.35
C GLU A 36 17.01 11.28 -19.20
N ALA A 37 16.30 10.22 -18.80
CA ALA A 37 15.64 10.18 -17.52
C ALA A 37 16.71 10.57 -16.48
N THR A 38 16.53 11.74 -15.86
CA THR A 38 17.48 12.36 -14.95
C THR A 38 17.66 11.43 -13.75
N ILE A 39 18.72 10.63 -13.75
CA ILE A 39 19.11 9.81 -12.61
C ILE A 39 19.65 10.78 -11.57
N LEU A 40 18.80 11.16 -10.61
CA LEU A 40 19.18 11.96 -9.44
C LEU A 40 20.45 11.34 -8.82
N SER A 41 21.54 12.12 -8.77
CA SER A 41 22.80 11.69 -8.19
C SER A 41 22.59 11.27 -6.73
N ARG A 42 23.35 10.27 -6.26
CA ARG A 42 23.30 9.80 -4.85
C ARG A 42 23.41 10.95 -3.84
N ARG A 43 24.17 12.01 -4.16
CA ARG A 43 24.30 13.21 -3.31
C ARG A 43 23.02 14.05 -3.26
N THR A 44 22.26 14.15 -4.35
CA THR A 44 21.00 14.88 -4.42
C THR A 44 19.89 14.15 -3.65
N PHE A 45 19.89 12.82 -3.70
CA PHE A 45 19.02 11.98 -2.87
C PHE A 45 19.37 12.12 -1.37
N LEU A 46 20.65 12.05 -1.01
CA LEU A 46 21.12 12.18 0.38
C LEU A 46 20.78 13.54 1.02
N ALA A 47 20.88 14.63 0.26
CA ALA A 47 20.49 15.96 0.72
C ALA A 47 18.96 16.10 0.92
N ALA A 48 18.16 15.35 0.16
CA ALA A 48 16.72 15.32 0.32
C ALA A 48 16.30 14.47 1.54
N THR A 49 16.95 13.34 1.81
CA THR A 49 16.57 12.42 2.90
C THR A 49 17.05 12.82 4.29
N ALA A 50 18.22 13.45 4.44
CA ALA A 50 18.75 13.83 5.77
C ALA A 50 18.01 15.01 6.43
N GLY A 51 17.11 15.68 5.70
CA GLY A 51 16.23 16.75 6.22
C GLY A 51 14.73 16.47 6.04
N ALA A 52 14.34 15.25 5.64
CA ALA A 52 12.97 14.88 5.26
C ALA A 52 12.28 13.92 6.24
N SER A 53 12.57 14.02 7.53
CA SER A 53 11.61 13.61 8.55
C SER A 53 10.47 14.64 8.57
N LEU A 54 9.46 14.42 7.71
CA LEU A 54 8.19 15.16 7.58
C LEU A 54 8.22 16.64 7.10
N ILE A 55 9.33 17.38 7.24
CA ILE A 55 9.37 18.83 6.96
C ILE A 55 9.37 19.18 5.45
N GLY A 56 9.54 18.20 4.56
CA GLY A 56 10.13 18.47 3.26
C GLY A 56 9.27 18.44 2.00
N VAL A 57 8.21 17.64 1.86
CA VAL A 57 7.92 17.13 0.49
C VAL A 57 7.14 18.09 -0.42
N LEU A 58 6.23 18.93 0.08
CA LEU A 58 5.52 19.90 -0.77
C LEU A 58 6.44 21.04 -1.26
N GLY A 59 7.49 21.38 -0.50
CA GLY A 59 8.54 22.33 -0.92
C GLY A 59 9.66 21.67 -1.71
N LEU A 60 10.00 20.42 -1.39
CA LEU A 60 11.11 19.69 -2.01
C LEU A 60 10.79 19.14 -3.39
N HIS A 61 9.54 18.88 -3.75
CA HIS A 61 9.23 18.39 -5.10
C HIS A 61 9.45 19.48 -6.17
N LYS A 62 9.12 20.75 -5.86
CA LYS A 62 9.51 21.90 -6.70
C LYS A 62 11.01 22.12 -6.71
N LEU A 63 11.68 21.87 -5.57
CA LEU A 63 13.15 21.91 -5.49
C LEU A 63 13.78 20.80 -6.33
N ALA A 64 13.31 19.56 -6.34
CA ALA A 64 13.92 18.48 -7.11
C ALA A 64 13.85 18.73 -8.62
N THR A 65 12.80 19.40 -9.10
CA THR A 65 12.68 19.84 -10.51
C THR A 65 13.45 21.12 -10.84
N GLN A 66 13.90 21.89 -9.83
CA GLN A 66 14.72 23.12 -10.00
C GLN A 66 16.14 23.01 -9.41
N ALA A 67 16.51 21.87 -8.82
CA ALA A 67 17.73 21.68 -8.03
C ALA A 67 18.99 21.58 -8.89
N ASP A 68 18.85 21.41 -10.19
CA ASP A 68 19.97 21.58 -11.11
C ASP A 68 20.41 23.05 -11.25
N LYS A 69 19.65 24.02 -10.72
CA LYS A 69 19.92 25.46 -10.92
C LYS A 69 19.81 26.35 -9.68
N THR A 70 19.48 25.84 -8.49
CA THR A 70 19.10 26.71 -7.36
C THR A 70 20.13 26.75 -6.23
N SER A 71 20.71 27.93 -6.02
CA SER A 71 21.73 28.21 -5.00
C SER A 71 21.21 27.98 -3.57
N GLY A 72 22.10 27.64 -2.63
CA GLY A 72 21.76 27.38 -1.21
C GLY A 72 21.01 28.50 -0.49
N ARG A 73 20.94 29.70 -1.09
CA ARG A 73 20.13 30.83 -0.61
C ARG A 73 18.63 30.63 -0.80
N GLU A 74 18.21 29.90 -1.85
CA GLU A 74 16.79 29.57 -2.06
C GLU A 74 16.31 28.42 -1.18
N VAL A 75 17.16 27.41 -0.96
CA VAL A 75 16.89 26.34 0.02
C VAL A 75 16.71 26.94 1.42
N LYS A 76 17.53 27.94 1.78
CA LYS A 76 17.38 28.68 3.04
C LYS A 76 16.06 29.47 3.11
N LYS A 77 15.70 30.23 2.06
CA LYS A 77 14.40 30.92 1.98
C LYS A 77 13.19 29.98 2.01
N LEU A 78 13.31 28.77 1.46
CA LEU A 78 12.24 27.76 1.47
C LEU A 78 12.10 27.10 2.84
N ARG A 79 13.21 26.86 3.55
CA ARG A 79 13.18 26.47 4.97
C ARG A 79 12.56 27.57 5.84
N GLU A 80 12.90 28.83 5.61
CA GLU A 80 12.31 29.98 6.31
C GLU A 80 10.81 30.14 6.00
N ARG A 81 10.38 29.90 4.75
CA ARG A 81 8.95 29.85 4.37
C ARG A 81 8.19 28.65 4.95
N ALA A 82 8.85 27.51 5.11
CA ALA A 82 8.29 26.35 5.80
C ALA A 82 8.21 26.60 7.32
N ALA A 83 9.15 27.36 7.89
CA ALA A 83 9.16 27.74 9.30
C ALA A 83 8.13 28.83 9.67
N THR A 84 7.46 29.44 8.69
CA THR A 84 6.36 30.38 8.98
C THR A 84 5.10 29.55 9.28
N PRO A 85 4.47 29.68 10.47
CA PRO A 85 3.26 28.95 10.80
C PRO A 85 2.19 29.28 9.75
N ARG A 86 1.85 28.30 8.90
CA ARG A 86 0.67 28.42 8.06
C ARG A 86 -0.52 28.23 8.99
N HIS A 87 -1.37 29.24 9.10
CA HIS A 87 -2.73 29.04 9.62
C HIS A 87 -3.36 27.90 8.81
N ALA A 88 -3.56 26.76 9.47
CA ALA A 88 -4.15 25.59 8.83
C ALA A 88 -5.67 25.73 8.89
N THR A 89 -6.29 25.88 7.72
CA THR A 89 -7.71 26.20 7.59
C THR A 89 -8.61 25.09 8.13
N PHE A 90 -8.14 23.84 8.16
CA PHE A 90 -8.88 22.74 8.79
C PHE A 90 -9.05 22.93 10.30
N LEU A 91 -8.14 23.64 10.98
CA LEU A 91 -8.25 23.91 12.42
C LEU A 91 -9.45 24.82 12.73
N GLU A 92 -9.74 25.74 11.82
CA GLU A 92 -10.76 26.78 11.96
C GLU A 92 -12.06 26.46 11.20
N ALA A 93 -12.17 25.25 10.61
CA ALA A 93 -13.34 24.82 9.86
C ALA A 93 -14.62 24.95 10.71
N LYS A 94 -15.67 25.52 10.13
CA LYS A 94 -17.01 25.65 10.72
C LYS A 94 -17.97 24.69 10.01
N PRO A 95 -18.98 24.14 10.72
CA PRO A 95 -19.92 23.22 10.13
C PRO A 95 -20.89 23.93 9.18
N GLU A 96 -21.07 23.38 7.99
CA GLU A 96 -22.02 23.78 6.95
C GLU A 96 -22.83 22.55 6.49
N PRO A 97 -23.71 22.01 7.35
CA PRO A 97 -24.38 20.75 7.09
C PRO A 97 -25.36 20.82 5.93
N ARG A 98 -25.45 19.72 5.18
CA ARG A 98 -26.42 19.50 4.10
C ARG A 98 -27.26 18.28 4.43
N LEU A 99 -28.51 18.27 3.95
CA LEU A 99 -29.39 17.12 4.12
C LEU A 99 -29.03 16.03 3.10
N TYR A 100 -28.86 14.81 3.60
CA TYR A 100 -28.65 13.61 2.80
C TYR A 100 -29.73 12.59 3.11
N GLU A 101 -30.16 11.86 2.08
CA GLU A 101 -31.01 10.67 2.25
C GLU A 101 -30.18 9.56 2.91
N THR A 102 -30.61 9.11 4.09
CA THR A 102 -29.92 8.12 4.93
C THR A 102 -30.81 6.94 5.30
N SER A 103 -31.95 6.78 4.60
CA SER A 103 -32.92 5.71 4.83
C SER A 103 -32.29 4.32 4.77
N GLU A 104 -31.34 4.09 3.87
CA GLU A 104 -30.60 2.81 3.75
C GLU A 104 -29.73 2.48 4.98
N LEU A 105 -29.37 3.50 5.76
CA LEU A 105 -28.61 3.37 7.01
C LEU A 105 -29.51 3.35 8.25
N SER A 106 -30.81 3.65 8.13
CA SER A 106 -31.73 3.77 9.28
C SER A 106 -31.97 2.44 10.01
N GLU A 107 -31.80 1.32 9.31
CA GLU A 107 -31.87 -0.03 9.87
C GLU A 107 -30.53 -0.50 10.46
N CYS A 108 -29.45 0.27 10.27
CA CYS A 108 -28.12 -0.09 10.75
C CYS A 108 -27.91 0.48 12.16
N ASP A 109 -27.56 -0.39 13.11
CA ASP A 109 -27.04 0.06 14.41
C ASP A 109 -25.59 0.55 14.21
N ILE A 110 -25.43 1.85 13.95
CA ILE A 110 -24.14 2.47 13.68
C ILE A 110 -23.26 2.42 14.93
N ASP A 111 -22.08 1.81 14.80
CA ASP A 111 -21.07 1.79 15.85
C ASP A 111 -20.61 3.23 16.15
N PRO A 112 -20.56 3.67 17.43
CA PRO A 112 -20.08 5.02 17.80
C PRO A 112 -18.71 5.38 17.22
N SER A 113 -17.84 4.39 16.97
CA SER A 113 -16.54 4.62 16.33
C SER A 113 -16.61 5.03 14.85
N LEU A 114 -17.77 4.90 14.20
CA LEU A 114 -18.04 5.40 12.85
C LEU A 114 -18.53 6.84 12.81
N GLU A 115 -18.96 7.42 13.93
CA GLU A 115 -19.50 8.78 13.99
C GLU A 115 -18.55 9.83 13.43
N PRO A 116 -17.22 9.78 13.67
CA PRO A 116 -16.27 10.72 13.06
C PRO A 116 -16.20 10.64 11.54
N VAL A 117 -16.59 9.50 10.95
CA VAL A 117 -16.59 9.24 9.50
C VAL A 117 -17.95 9.59 8.88
N LEU A 118 -19.05 9.31 9.60
CA LEU A 118 -20.41 9.51 9.10
C LEU A 118 -20.97 10.90 9.38
N GLY A 119 -20.49 11.55 10.44
CA GLY A 119 -20.88 12.90 10.82
C GLY A 119 -22.24 13.03 11.50
N PHE A 120 -22.78 11.93 12.01
CA PHE A 120 -23.99 11.91 12.84
C PHE A 120 -23.85 10.88 13.97
N HIS A 121 -24.64 11.04 15.02
CA HIS A 121 -24.63 10.20 16.21
C HIS A 121 -25.83 9.23 16.23
N GLY A 122 -25.61 8.03 16.73
CA GLY A 122 -26.67 7.03 16.91
C GLY A 122 -27.32 6.55 15.60
N LYS A 123 -28.65 6.44 15.57
CA LYS A 123 -29.38 5.90 14.41
C LYS A 123 -29.57 6.97 13.34
N ALA A 124 -29.30 6.59 12.08
CA ALA A 124 -29.58 7.45 10.95
C ALA A 124 -31.09 7.68 10.81
N GLY A 125 -31.50 8.93 10.58
CA GLY A 125 -32.88 9.24 10.19
C GLY A 125 -33.18 8.81 8.76
N LYS A 126 -34.39 9.09 8.27
CA LYS A 126 -34.66 9.03 6.82
C LYS A 126 -33.77 10.02 6.07
N THR A 127 -33.63 11.21 6.63
CA THR A 127 -32.68 12.22 6.20
C THR A 127 -31.81 12.65 7.39
N THR A 128 -30.53 12.92 7.14
CA THR A 128 -29.59 13.35 8.17
C THR A 128 -28.78 14.54 7.66
N ALA A 129 -28.58 15.53 8.53
CA ALA A 129 -27.76 16.71 8.23
C ALA A 129 -26.28 16.37 8.47
N ILE A 130 -25.47 16.37 7.41
CA ILE A 130 -24.06 15.96 7.44
C ILE A 130 -23.22 17.02 6.74
N ASP A 131 -22.02 17.29 7.27
CA ASP A 131 -20.98 18.06 6.57
C ASP A 131 -19.70 17.24 6.47
N PHE A 132 -19.53 16.53 5.35
CA PHE A 132 -18.34 15.72 5.11
C PHE A 132 -17.04 16.53 5.14
N LYS A 133 -17.05 17.79 4.70
CA LYS A 133 -15.84 18.62 4.72
C LYS A 133 -15.43 18.94 6.15
N PHE A 134 -16.41 19.31 6.98
CA PHE A 134 -16.18 19.51 8.41
C PHE A 134 -15.78 18.21 9.10
N GLN A 135 -16.37 17.07 8.76
CA GLN A 135 -15.95 15.78 9.33
C GLN A 135 -14.51 15.42 8.96
N LEU A 136 -14.09 15.65 7.71
CA LEU A 136 -12.69 15.48 7.32
C LEU A 136 -11.78 16.38 8.16
N ALA A 137 -12.17 17.65 8.38
CA ALA A 137 -11.43 18.56 9.24
C ALA A 137 -11.31 18.03 10.68
N GLN A 138 -12.38 17.48 11.25
CA GLN A 138 -12.36 16.89 12.59
C GLN A 138 -11.46 15.66 12.68
N GLN A 139 -11.48 14.79 11.67
CA GLN A 139 -10.57 13.63 11.60
C GLN A 139 -9.10 14.08 11.53
N LEU A 140 -8.79 15.12 10.73
CA LEU A 140 -7.44 15.67 10.64
C LEU A 140 -7.00 16.33 11.95
N LYS A 141 -7.90 17.00 12.68
CA LYS A 141 -7.64 17.51 14.04
C LYS A 141 -7.32 16.38 15.01
N ALA A 142 -8.13 15.33 15.04
CA ALA A 142 -7.92 14.18 15.90
C ALA A 142 -6.58 13.49 15.60
N GLN A 143 -6.23 13.40 14.32
CA GLN A 143 -4.96 12.84 13.89
C GLN A 143 -3.76 13.71 14.29
N LEU A 144 -3.86 15.03 14.16
CA LEU A 144 -2.84 15.95 14.66
C LEU A 144 -2.64 15.77 16.18
N ALA A 145 -3.73 15.74 16.95
CA ALA A 145 -3.69 15.54 18.39
C ALA A 145 -3.08 14.18 18.79
N GLY A 146 -3.38 13.12 18.05
CA GLY A 146 -2.78 11.80 18.27
C GLY A 146 -1.27 11.78 18.02
N MET A 147 -0.80 12.47 16.99
CA MET A 147 0.64 12.65 16.71
C MET A 147 1.33 13.48 17.81
N GLU A 148 0.69 14.54 18.30
CA GLU A 148 1.17 15.34 19.45
C GLU A 148 1.32 14.51 20.72
N GLN A 149 0.33 13.68 21.05
CA GLN A 149 0.40 12.80 22.22
C GLN A 149 1.49 11.73 22.09
N GLY A 150 1.72 11.23 20.87
CA GLY A 150 2.70 10.18 20.61
C GLY A 150 4.15 10.64 20.65
N ALA A 151 4.42 11.87 20.23
CA ALA A 151 5.77 12.44 20.12
C ALA A 151 6.10 13.48 21.20
N GLY A 152 5.15 13.78 22.09
CA GLY A 152 5.24 14.86 23.08
C GLY A 152 4.65 16.17 22.53
N ALA A 153 4.14 17.03 23.43
CA ALA A 153 3.39 18.25 23.10
C ALA A 153 4.13 19.24 22.15
N GLU A 154 5.45 19.13 22.04
CA GLU A 154 6.26 19.93 21.12
C GLU A 154 6.13 19.51 19.64
N TYR A 155 5.50 18.37 19.31
CA TYR A 155 5.51 17.83 17.94
C TYR A 155 4.51 18.49 16.97
N GLY A 156 3.29 18.82 17.40
CA GLY A 156 2.24 19.30 16.48
C GLY A 156 2.12 20.82 16.37
N GLN A 157 2.68 21.58 17.32
CA GLN A 157 2.89 23.02 17.17
C GLN A 157 4.23 23.39 16.48
N HIS A 158 5.18 22.46 16.35
CA HIS A 158 6.52 22.75 15.80
C HIS A 158 6.96 21.91 14.59
N ASN A 159 6.10 21.05 14.01
CA ASN A 159 6.39 20.40 12.74
C ASN A 159 5.56 20.99 11.59
N PRO A 160 6.00 22.10 10.97
CA PRO A 160 5.25 22.75 9.90
C PRO A 160 5.03 21.85 8.66
N GLY A 161 5.82 20.80 8.49
CA GLY A 161 5.62 19.82 7.43
C GLY A 161 4.37 18.96 7.63
N VAL A 162 4.10 18.53 8.88
CA VAL A 162 2.89 17.79 9.24
C VAL A 162 1.67 18.67 9.01
N LEU A 163 1.67 19.90 9.53
CA LEU A 163 0.56 20.84 9.33
C LEU A 163 0.32 21.13 7.85
N ALA A 164 1.37 21.34 7.06
CA ALA A 164 1.24 21.56 5.63
C ALA A 164 0.68 20.33 4.88
N ALA A 165 1.05 19.12 5.30
CA ALA A 165 0.52 17.88 4.72
C ALA A 165 -0.96 17.68 5.05
N LEU A 166 -1.37 17.88 6.31
CA LEU A 166 -2.78 17.81 6.72
C LEU A 166 -3.63 18.89 6.02
N GLU A 167 -3.09 20.09 5.90
CA GLU A 167 -3.74 21.20 5.18
C GLU A 167 -3.91 20.89 3.69
N ASP A 168 -2.92 20.24 3.06
CA ASP A 168 -3.01 19.81 1.66
C ASP A 168 -4.08 18.73 1.47
N LEU A 169 -4.17 17.75 2.39
CA LEU A 169 -5.24 16.76 2.40
C LEU A 169 -6.61 17.43 2.49
N TYR A 170 -6.79 18.36 3.44
CA TYR A 170 -8.05 19.09 3.63
C TYR A 170 -8.44 19.91 2.39
N LYS A 171 -7.50 20.64 1.80
CA LYS A 171 -7.74 21.47 0.61
C LYS A 171 -7.98 20.67 -0.66
N SER A 172 -7.46 19.43 -0.72
CA SER A 172 -7.67 18.52 -1.84
C SER A 172 -9.09 17.95 -1.90
N TYR A 173 -9.86 18.01 -0.81
CA TYR A 173 -11.22 17.48 -0.79
C TYR A 173 -12.19 18.34 -1.60
N THR A 174 -12.84 17.72 -2.58
CA THR A 174 -13.81 18.38 -3.46
C THR A 174 -15.24 17.92 -3.21
N GLY A 175 -15.42 16.67 -2.75
CA GLY A 175 -16.72 16.03 -2.59
C GLY A 175 -17.48 15.77 -3.90
N LYS A 176 -16.76 15.86 -5.04
CA LYS A 176 -17.32 15.73 -6.40
C LYS A 176 -17.09 14.35 -7.00
N ASP A 177 -16.10 13.59 -6.51
CA ASP A 177 -15.75 12.27 -7.05
C ASP A 177 -16.70 11.17 -6.55
N ARG A 178 -18.00 11.34 -6.83
CA ARG A 178 -19.06 10.46 -6.32
C ARG A 178 -19.21 9.25 -7.22
N VAL A 179 -19.13 8.07 -6.62
CA VAL A 179 -19.20 6.79 -7.33
C VAL A 179 -20.09 5.81 -6.56
N THR A 180 -20.51 4.73 -7.22
CA THR A 180 -21.16 3.62 -6.52
C THR A 180 -20.12 2.67 -5.93
N PHE A 181 -20.51 1.85 -4.97
CA PHE A 181 -19.66 0.80 -4.43
C PHE A 181 -19.16 -0.19 -5.50
N ASP A 182 -19.99 -0.54 -6.49
CA ASP A 182 -19.55 -1.40 -7.59
C ASP A 182 -18.52 -0.72 -8.49
N THR A 183 -18.69 0.57 -8.78
CA THR A 183 -17.69 1.33 -9.53
C THR A 183 -16.36 1.33 -8.77
N TYR A 184 -16.37 1.62 -7.47
CA TYR A 184 -15.18 1.60 -6.62
C TYR A 184 -14.50 0.21 -6.60
N ARG A 185 -15.29 -0.86 -6.52
CA ARG A 185 -14.81 -2.25 -6.58
C ARG A 185 -14.19 -2.58 -7.94
N ASN A 186 -14.84 -2.20 -9.03
CA ASN A 186 -14.35 -2.43 -10.39
C ASN A 186 -13.07 -1.63 -10.67
N ASP A 187 -12.97 -0.38 -10.21
CA ASP A 187 -11.77 0.45 -10.34
C ASP A 187 -10.60 -0.14 -9.56
N THR A 188 -10.86 -0.65 -8.35
CA THR A 188 -9.87 -1.37 -7.54
C THR A 188 -9.36 -2.59 -8.31
N ALA A 189 -10.26 -3.44 -8.81
CA ALA A 189 -9.90 -4.62 -9.60
C ALA A 189 -9.11 -4.27 -10.87
N ALA A 190 -9.55 -3.25 -11.62
CA ALA A 190 -8.92 -2.79 -12.84
C ALA A 190 -7.49 -2.27 -12.58
N THR A 191 -7.30 -1.52 -11.49
CA THR A 191 -5.99 -1.00 -11.09
C THR A 191 -5.01 -2.14 -10.77
N ILE A 192 -5.46 -3.15 -10.02
CA ILE A 192 -4.64 -4.33 -9.68
C ILE A 192 -4.31 -5.12 -10.94
N ASN A 193 -5.30 -5.38 -11.80
CA ASN A 193 -5.11 -6.14 -13.04
C ASN A 193 -4.17 -5.44 -14.02
N LYS A 194 -4.11 -4.11 -14.01
CA LYS A 194 -3.15 -3.31 -14.79
C LYS A 194 -1.73 -3.39 -14.22
N LEU A 195 -1.59 -3.50 -12.89
CA LEU A 195 -0.28 -3.55 -12.22
C LEU A 195 0.32 -4.96 -12.19
N ARG A 196 -0.49 -6.01 -12.01
CA ARG A 196 -0.06 -7.40 -11.87
C ARG A 196 0.89 -7.89 -12.99
N PRO A 197 0.66 -7.61 -14.29
CA PRO A 197 1.58 -8.02 -15.36
C PRO A 197 2.95 -7.35 -15.30
N GLN A 198 3.08 -6.25 -14.55
CA GLN A 198 4.33 -5.50 -14.39
C GLN A 198 5.20 -6.05 -13.26
N VAL A 199 4.69 -7.00 -12.47
CA VAL A 199 5.39 -7.63 -11.36
C VAL A 199 6.59 -8.43 -11.89
N PRO A 200 7.82 -8.07 -11.49
CA PRO A 200 9.04 -8.68 -12.03
C PRO A 200 9.37 -9.95 -11.24
N TRP A 201 8.64 -11.04 -11.50
CA TRP A 201 8.74 -12.29 -10.75
C TRP A 201 10.18 -12.77 -10.52
N GLU A 202 11.00 -12.85 -11.56
CA GLU A 202 12.41 -13.27 -11.43
C GLU A 202 13.27 -12.35 -10.57
N LYS A 203 12.97 -11.04 -10.54
CA LYS A 203 13.67 -10.10 -9.66
C LYS A 203 13.21 -10.30 -8.21
N LEU A 204 11.90 -10.47 -7.99
CA LEU A 204 11.35 -10.74 -6.67
C LEU A 204 11.91 -12.03 -6.08
N GLU A 205 11.92 -13.11 -6.85
CA GLU A 205 12.48 -14.41 -6.45
C GLU A 205 13.93 -14.25 -5.97
N ARG A 206 14.76 -13.52 -6.71
CA ARG A 206 16.16 -13.22 -6.31
C ARG A 206 16.26 -12.29 -5.11
N THR A 207 15.50 -11.21 -5.07
CA THR A 207 15.53 -10.22 -3.97
C THR A 207 15.18 -10.85 -2.63
N PHE A 208 14.23 -11.78 -2.61
CA PHE A 208 13.80 -12.47 -1.38
C PHE A 208 14.49 -13.81 -1.15
N ALA A 209 15.34 -14.26 -2.09
CA ALA A 209 16.00 -15.56 -2.09
C ALA A 209 15.00 -16.73 -2.01
N LEU A 210 13.99 -16.71 -2.88
CA LEU A 210 12.94 -17.72 -2.95
C LEU A 210 13.38 -18.88 -3.85
N GLY A 211 13.22 -20.11 -3.36
CA GLY A 211 13.32 -21.32 -4.16
C GLY A 211 12.13 -21.50 -5.13
N LYS A 212 12.16 -22.58 -5.92
CA LYS A 212 11.18 -22.83 -6.99
C LYS A 212 9.78 -23.03 -6.41
N ASN A 213 9.66 -23.80 -5.34
CA ASN A 213 8.37 -24.06 -4.70
C ASN A 213 7.87 -22.82 -3.95
N GLN A 214 8.74 -22.06 -3.31
CA GLN A 214 8.37 -20.78 -2.69
C GLN A 214 7.85 -19.77 -3.73
N ALA A 215 8.50 -19.70 -4.88
CA ALA A 215 8.07 -18.84 -5.98
C ALA A 215 6.71 -19.26 -6.55
N ALA A 216 6.48 -20.57 -6.71
CA ALA A 216 5.20 -21.12 -7.15
C ALA A 216 4.09 -20.84 -6.12
N LEU A 217 4.37 -21.05 -4.84
CA LEU A 217 3.45 -20.73 -3.75
C LEU A 217 3.13 -19.24 -3.71
N LEU A 218 4.13 -18.36 -3.85
CA LEU A 218 3.92 -16.91 -3.88
C LEU A 218 2.96 -16.50 -4.99
N LYS A 219 3.14 -17.02 -6.21
CA LYS A 219 2.25 -16.75 -7.35
C LYS A 219 0.83 -17.23 -7.07
N ALA A 220 0.67 -18.40 -6.45
CA ALA A 220 -0.63 -18.94 -6.10
C ALA A 220 -1.34 -18.13 -4.98
N LEU A 221 -0.59 -17.58 -4.02
CA LEU A 221 -1.14 -16.69 -2.99
C LEU A 221 -1.46 -15.30 -3.55
N GLU A 222 -0.59 -14.72 -4.39
CA GLU A 222 -0.82 -13.43 -5.03
C GLU A 222 -2.07 -13.46 -5.92
N ALA A 223 -2.34 -14.57 -6.62
CA ALA A 223 -3.55 -14.72 -7.42
C ALA A 223 -4.86 -14.55 -6.62
N GLN A 224 -4.82 -14.67 -5.28
CA GLN A 224 -5.96 -14.41 -4.40
C GLN A 224 -6.12 -12.93 -4.01
N LEU A 225 -5.17 -12.06 -4.35
CA LEU A 225 -5.27 -10.60 -4.21
C LEU A 225 -6.11 -10.01 -5.35
N ASP A 226 -7.35 -10.46 -5.47
CA ASP A 226 -8.31 -9.92 -6.43
C ASP A 226 -8.95 -8.60 -5.93
N GLY A 227 -9.83 -8.01 -6.74
CA GLY A 227 -10.52 -6.78 -6.38
C GLY A 227 -11.35 -6.92 -5.11
N ASP A 228 -11.94 -8.08 -4.86
CA ASP A 228 -12.77 -8.32 -3.67
C ASP A 228 -11.92 -8.42 -2.41
N ALA A 229 -10.78 -9.11 -2.49
CA ALA A 229 -9.84 -9.17 -1.38
C ALA A 229 -9.33 -7.78 -1.01
N MET A 230 -9.03 -6.94 -1.99
CA MET A 230 -8.55 -5.57 -1.75
C MET A 230 -9.66 -4.64 -1.25
N VAL A 231 -10.90 -4.75 -1.73
CA VAL A 231 -12.04 -4.00 -1.16
C VAL A 231 -12.38 -4.49 0.25
N ALA A 232 -12.33 -5.79 0.53
CA ALA A 232 -12.53 -6.30 1.87
C ALA A 232 -11.44 -5.78 2.83
N TYR A 233 -10.20 -5.70 2.36
CA TYR A 233 -9.10 -5.10 3.10
C TYR A 233 -9.37 -3.61 3.38
N SER A 234 -9.77 -2.80 2.38
CA SER A 234 -10.09 -1.39 2.64
C SER A 234 -11.24 -1.22 3.64
N MET A 235 -12.30 -2.01 3.51
CA MET A 235 -13.40 -1.98 4.49
C MET A 235 -12.94 -2.37 5.89
N THR A 236 -12.02 -3.32 6.01
CA THR A 236 -11.48 -3.78 7.31
C THR A 236 -10.66 -2.69 8.01
N GLU A 237 -9.95 -1.87 7.24
CA GLU A 237 -9.14 -0.77 7.78
C GLU A 237 -9.93 0.52 8.00
N LEU A 238 -10.93 0.78 7.15
CA LEU A 238 -11.71 2.01 7.20
C LEU A 238 -12.87 1.92 8.20
N LEU A 239 -13.54 0.77 8.26
CA LEU A 239 -14.81 0.60 8.95
C LEU A 239 -14.65 -0.29 10.20
N PRO A 240 -14.84 0.26 11.41
CA PRO A 240 -14.60 -0.47 12.66
C PRO A 240 -15.70 -1.50 13.01
N GLY A 241 -16.83 -1.53 12.31
CA GLY A 241 -17.89 -2.51 12.55
C GLY A 241 -17.53 -3.93 12.10
N GLU A 242 -18.10 -4.93 12.75
CA GLU A 242 -17.90 -6.35 12.39
C GLU A 242 -18.93 -6.88 11.38
N ASN A 243 -20.07 -6.21 11.22
CA ASN A 243 -21.09 -6.60 10.24
C ASN A 243 -20.69 -6.16 8.82
N GLY A 244 -20.26 -7.12 7.99
CA GLY A 244 -19.81 -6.84 6.64
C GLY A 244 -20.87 -6.23 5.71
N THR A 245 -22.14 -6.61 5.88
CA THR A 245 -23.24 -6.05 5.06
C THR A 245 -23.48 -4.58 5.41
N GLN A 246 -23.45 -4.27 6.71
CA GLN A 246 -23.52 -2.89 7.19
C GLN A 246 -22.33 -2.07 6.70
N ASN A 247 -21.11 -2.62 6.79
CA ASN A 247 -19.91 -1.96 6.28
C ASN A 247 -20.03 -1.66 4.78
N ALA A 248 -20.55 -2.60 3.98
CA ALA A 248 -20.75 -2.37 2.55
C ALA A 248 -21.77 -1.24 2.27
N ARG A 249 -22.89 -1.21 3.02
CA ARG A 249 -23.88 -0.12 2.93
C ARG A 249 -23.29 1.23 3.31
N ILE A 250 -22.51 1.27 4.39
CA ILE A 250 -21.83 2.50 4.84
C ILE A 250 -20.82 2.98 3.80
N MET A 251 -20.02 2.07 3.24
CA MET A 251 -19.06 2.39 2.19
C MET A 251 -19.76 2.94 0.95
N ASP A 252 -20.85 2.31 0.50
CA ASP A 252 -21.65 2.78 -0.64
C ASP A 252 -22.26 4.16 -0.38
N PHE A 253 -22.81 4.38 0.82
CA PHE A 253 -23.32 5.69 1.25
C PHE A 253 -22.23 6.77 1.17
N LEU A 254 -21.04 6.51 1.71
CA LEU A 254 -19.92 7.45 1.68
C LEU A 254 -19.47 7.73 0.25
N LEU A 255 -19.31 6.70 -0.59
CA LEU A 255 -18.90 6.86 -1.99
C LEU A 255 -19.90 7.69 -2.81
N LYS A 256 -21.21 7.48 -2.61
CA LYS A 256 -22.26 8.20 -3.33
C LYS A 256 -22.43 9.65 -2.87
N ASN A 257 -22.21 9.93 -1.58
CA ASN A 257 -22.58 11.21 -0.98
C ASN A 257 -21.38 12.09 -0.61
N ALA A 258 -20.34 11.51 -0.03
CA ALA A 258 -19.10 12.19 0.33
C ALA A 258 -18.09 12.17 -0.83
N GLY A 259 -18.13 11.14 -1.67
CA GLY A 259 -17.17 10.92 -2.75
C GLY A 259 -16.03 10.01 -2.37
N ARG A 260 -15.39 9.43 -3.38
CA ARG A 260 -14.19 8.60 -3.24
C ARG A 260 -13.01 9.37 -2.65
N ASP A 261 -12.86 10.65 -3.03
CA ASP A 261 -11.85 11.55 -2.46
C ASP A 261 -11.99 11.71 -0.94
N TYR A 262 -13.21 11.70 -0.39
CA TYR A 262 -13.41 11.70 1.07
C TYR A 262 -12.75 10.49 1.75
N ILE A 263 -12.95 9.29 1.20
CA ILE A 263 -12.39 8.05 1.72
C ILE A 263 -10.87 8.00 1.56
N GLU A 264 -10.36 8.47 0.42
CA GLU A 264 -8.92 8.54 0.12
C GLU A 264 -8.17 9.54 1.01
N LEU A 265 -8.84 10.61 1.42
CA LEU A 265 -8.26 11.66 2.27
C LEU A 265 -8.48 11.42 3.77
N SER A 266 -9.36 10.49 4.16
CA SER A 266 -9.66 10.17 5.55
C SER A 266 -8.42 9.68 6.28
N PRO A 267 -7.97 10.36 7.35
CA PRO A 267 -6.84 9.90 8.16
C PRO A 267 -7.27 8.82 9.14
N ALA A 268 -6.36 7.89 9.47
CA ALA A 268 -6.51 7.09 10.68
C ALA A 268 -6.39 8.01 11.89
N ALA A 269 -7.00 7.67 13.03
CA ALA A 269 -6.62 8.26 14.30
C ALA A 269 -5.38 7.53 14.84
N GLY A 270 -4.36 8.26 15.30
CA GLY A 270 -3.20 7.64 15.92
C GLY A 270 -1.98 8.54 16.02
N LYS A 271 -0.84 7.91 16.32
CA LYS A 271 0.43 8.59 16.59
C LYS A 271 1.26 8.90 15.33
N GLU A 272 0.80 8.45 14.16
CA GLU A 272 1.55 8.52 12.91
C GLU A 272 0.62 8.84 11.76
N LEU A 273 1.08 9.67 10.81
CA LEU A 273 0.32 10.01 9.62
C LEU A 273 0.00 8.75 8.81
N ALA A 274 -1.26 8.36 8.85
CA ALA A 274 -1.83 7.28 8.06
C ALA A 274 -3.12 7.76 7.39
N VAL A 275 -3.29 7.46 6.11
CA VAL A 275 -4.40 8.01 5.30
C VAL A 275 -5.00 6.99 4.33
N GLY A 276 -6.25 7.26 3.96
CA GLY A 276 -6.96 6.59 2.89
C GLY A 276 -7.60 5.26 3.27
N PRO A 277 -8.17 4.55 2.29
CA PRO A 277 -8.99 3.35 2.50
C PRO A 277 -8.26 2.21 3.21
N TYR A 278 -6.94 2.13 3.08
CA TYR A 278 -6.13 1.07 3.69
C TYR A 278 -5.35 1.57 4.91
N ARG A 279 -5.60 2.81 5.37
CA ARG A 279 -4.87 3.44 6.49
C ARG A 279 -3.35 3.30 6.36
N LEU A 280 -2.84 3.47 5.14
CA LEU A 280 -1.40 3.37 4.85
C LEU A 280 -0.67 4.50 5.54
N SER A 281 0.51 4.21 6.08
CA SER A 281 1.42 5.13 6.75
C SER A 281 2.75 5.23 6.00
N ASN A 282 3.59 6.20 6.35
CA ASN A 282 4.94 6.24 5.77
C ASN A 282 5.77 4.97 6.06
N LYS A 283 5.48 4.23 7.13
CA LYS A 283 6.13 2.95 7.43
C LYS A 283 5.72 1.85 6.45
N ASP A 284 4.50 1.91 5.93
CA ASP A 284 4.00 0.95 4.95
C ASP A 284 4.64 1.18 3.58
N LEU A 285 4.92 2.45 3.25
CA LEU A 285 5.67 2.81 2.04
C LEU A 285 7.17 2.52 2.25
N TYR A 286 7.75 3.12 3.29
CA TYR A 286 9.17 3.13 3.65
C TYR A 286 9.36 2.69 5.09
N TRP A 287 9.50 1.40 5.34
CA TRP A 287 9.92 0.96 6.66
C TRP A 287 11.43 1.17 6.80
N GLY A 288 11.79 2.16 7.62
CA GLY A 288 13.14 2.43 8.08
C GLY A 288 13.06 2.98 9.50
N LEU A 289 13.61 2.25 10.48
CA LEU A 289 13.70 2.75 11.85
C LEU A 289 14.58 4.01 11.84
N SER A 290 14.07 5.08 12.43
CA SER A 290 14.87 6.26 12.75
C SER A 290 16.03 5.83 13.65
N GLY A 291 17.24 5.90 13.11
CA GLY A 291 18.47 5.48 13.78
C GLY A 291 19.65 5.71 12.85
N LYS A 292 20.75 6.21 13.39
CA LYS A 292 21.91 6.81 12.69
C LYS A 292 22.74 5.88 11.80
N ASP A 293 22.28 4.68 11.50
CA ASP A 293 23.02 3.71 10.67
C ASP A 293 22.36 3.52 9.32
N GLU A 294 23.03 3.98 8.27
CA GLU A 294 22.65 3.95 6.85
C GLU A 294 22.45 2.52 6.27
N ALA A 295 22.60 1.46 7.07
CA ALA A 295 22.18 0.10 6.72
C ALA A 295 20.67 -0.13 6.93
N ILE A 296 19.86 0.91 6.72
CA ILE A 296 18.41 0.86 6.79
C ILE A 296 17.92 -0.02 5.63
N GLN A 297 17.70 -1.31 5.90
CA GLN A 297 16.99 -2.19 4.98
C GLN A 297 15.63 -1.57 4.72
N GLN A 298 15.43 -1.05 3.52
CA GLN A 298 14.12 -0.62 3.07
C GLN A 298 13.19 -1.82 3.13
N ARG A 299 12.09 -1.67 3.85
CA ARG A 299 11.03 -2.65 4.02
C ARG A 299 9.70 -1.99 3.60
N GLY A 300 8.66 -2.77 3.33
CA GLY A 300 7.36 -2.27 2.86
C GLY A 300 7.21 -2.21 1.34
N ALA A 301 6.18 -1.52 0.86
CA ALA A 301 5.78 -1.52 -0.56
C ALA A 301 6.89 -1.08 -1.52
N THR A 302 7.79 -0.19 -1.08
CA THR A 302 8.88 0.34 -1.90
C THR A 302 9.91 -0.70 -2.32
N VAL A 303 10.04 -1.80 -1.57
CA VAL A 303 10.91 -2.91 -1.97
C VAL A 303 10.45 -3.52 -3.27
N VAL A 304 9.14 -3.74 -3.42
CA VAL A 304 8.54 -4.31 -4.64
C VAL A 304 8.48 -3.27 -5.75
N ASP A 305 8.08 -2.04 -5.42
CA ASP A 305 7.96 -0.92 -6.37
C ASP A 305 9.25 -0.65 -7.14
N ARG A 306 10.40 -0.67 -6.46
CA ARG A 306 11.72 -0.44 -7.08
C ARG A 306 12.15 -1.52 -8.06
N LEU A 307 11.53 -2.70 -8.00
CA LEU A 307 11.83 -3.77 -8.93
C LEU A 307 11.06 -3.61 -10.25
N LEU A 308 9.90 -2.90 -10.20
CA LEU A 308 9.07 -2.61 -11.37
C LEU A 308 9.90 -1.89 -12.43
N ARG A 309 9.51 -2.06 -13.70
CA ARG A 309 10.13 -1.30 -14.79
C ARG A 309 9.91 0.20 -14.64
N ARG A 310 8.74 0.57 -14.13
CA ARG A 310 8.35 1.95 -13.83
C ARG A 310 7.77 1.95 -12.41
N PRO A 311 8.51 2.47 -11.42
CA PRO A 311 7.97 2.71 -10.08
C PRO A 311 6.69 3.55 -10.14
N VAL A 312 5.70 3.21 -9.33
CA VAL A 312 4.37 3.84 -9.28
C VAL A 312 4.07 4.48 -7.94
N LEU A 313 4.86 4.19 -6.90
CA LEU A 313 4.59 4.73 -5.56
C LEU A 313 4.90 6.23 -5.50
N PRO A 314 4.01 7.02 -4.89
CA PRO A 314 4.28 8.42 -4.62
C PRO A 314 5.35 8.57 -3.53
N PRO A 315 5.99 9.75 -3.42
CA PRO A 315 7.12 9.96 -2.52
C PRO A 315 6.79 9.88 -1.03
N ASN A 316 5.52 10.02 -0.64
CA ASN A 316 5.09 9.90 0.75
C ASN A 316 3.59 9.62 0.85
N VAL A 317 3.15 9.25 2.05
CA VAL A 317 1.77 8.89 2.34
C VAL A 317 0.76 10.04 2.13
N ALA A 318 1.16 11.29 2.42
CA ALA A 318 0.28 12.46 2.27
C ALA A 318 -0.04 12.77 0.80
N THR A 319 0.74 12.22 -0.13
CA THR A 319 0.56 12.37 -1.58
C THR A 319 -0.17 11.21 -2.24
N LEU A 320 -0.63 10.21 -1.49
CA LEU A 320 -1.48 9.15 -2.03
C LEU A 320 -2.82 9.73 -2.49
N ARG A 321 -3.18 9.49 -3.76
CA ARG A 321 -4.43 9.90 -4.40
C ARG A 321 -4.87 8.86 -5.43
N GLY A 322 -6.16 8.66 -5.62
CA GLY A 322 -6.72 7.82 -6.66
C GLY A 322 -6.13 6.39 -6.67
N GLU A 323 -5.75 5.93 -7.86
CA GLU A 323 -5.18 4.59 -8.08
C GLU A 323 -3.97 4.27 -7.18
N SER A 324 -3.19 5.29 -6.75
CA SER A 324 -1.98 5.06 -5.95
C SER A 324 -2.26 4.43 -4.58
N HIS A 325 -3.46 4.60 -4.00
CA HIS A 325 -3.85 3.86 -2.80
C HIS A 325 -3.90 2.35 -3.05
N TYR A 326 -4.55 1.93 -4.14
CA TYR A 326 -4.70 0.52 -4.50
C TYR A 326 -3.36 -0.10 -4.88
N GLN A 327 -2.56 0.63 -5.68
CA GLN A 327 -1.23 0.19 -6.09
C GLN A 327 -0.34 -0.01 -4.86
N THR A 328 -0.35 0.93 -3.91
CA THR A 328 0.44 0.84 -2.69
C THR A 328 0.02 -0.33 -1.82
N ALA A 329 -1.29 -0.49 -1.59
CA ALA A 329 -1.83 -1.59 -0.80
C ALA A 329 -1.50 -2.96 -1.43
N TYR A 330 -1.59 -3.08 -2.76
CA TYR A 330 -1.24 -4.29 -3.49
C TYR A 330 0.26 -4.61 -3.37
N LEU A 331 1.14 -3.62 -3.57
CA LEU A 331 2.59 -3.82 -3.48
C LEU A 331 3.03 -4.14 -2.03
N LEU A 332 2.39 -3.53 -1.04
CA LEU A 332 2.58 -3.87 0.37
C LEU A 332 2.13 -5.31 0.65
N SER A 333 0.98 -5.72 0.10
CA SER A 333 0.48 -7.09 0.25
C SER A 333 1.46 -8.10 -0.34
N LEU A 334 1.95 -7.84 -1.55
CA LEU A 334 2.94 -8.69 -2.20
C LEU A 334 4.26 -8.74 -1.41
N TYR A 335 4.69 -7.63 -0.81
CA TYR A 335 5.82 -7.60 0.11
C TYR A 335 5.62 -8.54 1.31
N HIS A 336 4.46 -8.48 1.97
CA HIS A 336 4.15 -9.37 3.10
C HIS A 336 4.04 -10.83 2.69
N LEU A 337 3.52 -11.13 1.49
CA LEU A 337 3.50 -12.50 0.97
C LEU A 337 4.91 -13.02 0.67
N CYS A 338 5.81 -12.18 0.13
CA CYS A 338 7.22 -12.57 -0.09
C CYS A 338 7.90 -12.98 1.22
N LEU A 339 7.67 -12.22 2.30
CA LEU A 339 8.19 -12.58 3.63
C LEU A 339 7.56 -13.87 4.16
N LEU A 340 6.25 -14.05 3.98
CA LEU A 340 5.55 -15.26 4.41
C LEU A 340 6.12 -16.52 3.74
N VAL A 341 6.20 -16.53 2.41
CA VAL A 341 6.71 -17.71 1.69
C VAL A 341 8.17 -18.00 2.00
N LYS A 342 8.96 -16.95 2.30
CA LYS A 342 10.33 -17.09 2.77
C LYS A 342 10.38 -17.84 4.10
N ASP A 343 9.56 -17.44 5.07
CA ASP A 343 9.50 -18.05 6.41
C ASP A 343 8.92 -19.48 6.39
N ILE A 344 8.05 -19.80 5.42
CA ILE A 344 7.55 -21.17 5.20
C ILE A 344 8.70 -22.13 4.85
N GLY A 345 9.61 -21.71 3.97
CA GLY A 345 10.74 -22.51 3.47
C GLY A 345 10.38 -23.39 2.25
N GLU A 346 11.41 -23.79 1.49
CA GLU A 346 11.25 -24.48 0.19
C GLU A 346 10.54 -25.84 0.27
N ASP A 347 10.90 -26.68 1.25
CA ASP A 347 10.29 -28.01 1.43
C ASP A 347 8.79 -27.89 1.74
N ARG A 348 8.45 -27.09 2.76
CA ARG A 348 7.06 -26.86 3.15
C ARG A 348 6.26 -26.20 2.05
N ALA A 349 6.85 -25.27 1.30
CA ALA A 349 6.17 -24.63 0.18
C ALA A 349 5.73 -25.66 -0.87
N GLY A 350 6.60 -26.63 -1.19
CA GLY A 350 6.27 -27.71 -2.13
C GLY A 350 5.11 -28.57 -1.64
N ARG A 351 5.09 -28.87 -0.34
CA ARG A 351 4.03 -29.66 0.30
C ARG A 351 2.73 -28.88 0.51
N ALA A 352 2.79 -27.55 0.62
CA ALA A 352 1.64 -26.69 0.86
C ALA A 352 0.77 -26.46 -0.39
N ILE A 353 1.39 -26.42 -1.59
CA ILE A 353 0.73 -26.09 -2.85
C ILE A 353 -0.57 -26.90 -3.09
N PRO A 354 -0.60 -28.24 -2.93
CA PRO A 354 -1.79 -29.04 -3.19
C PRO A 354 -2.98 -28.71 -2.30
N TYR A 355 -2.73 -28.10 -1.13
CA TYR A 355 -3.73 -27.85 -0.11
C TYR A 355 -3.99 -26.35 0.10
N LEU A 356 -3.56 -25.50 -0.83
CA LEU A 356 -3.71 -24.05 -0.70
C LEU A 356 -5.17 -23.61 -0.46
N SER A 357 -6.13 -24.30 -1.06
CA SER A 357 -7.57 -24.08 -0.86
C SER A 357 -8.06 -24.45 0.54
N GLU A 358 -7.31 -25.27 1.28
CA GLU A 358 -7.70 -25.84 2.57
C GLU A 358 -6.87 -25.31 3.74
N ILE A 359 -5.62 -24.90 3.50
CA ILE A 359 -4.66 -24.55 4.55
C ILE A 359 -4.52 -23.05 4.74
N ALA A 360 -4.67 -22.26 3.67
CA ALA A 360 -4.51 -20.83 3.81
C ALA A 360 -5.75 -20.27 4.52
N PRO A 361 -5.62 -19.52 5.64
CA PRO A 361 -6.58 -18.44 5.85
C PRO A 361 -6.66 -17.68 4.53
N SER A 362 -7.86 -17.28 4.19
CA SER A 362 -8.11 -16.47 3.00
C SER A 362 -7.03 -15.38 2.95
N ILE A 363 -6.33 -15.20 1.82
CA ILE A 363 -5.27 -14.17 1.77
C ILE A 363 -5.84 -12.79 2.16
N ALA A 364 -7.13 -12.56 1.90
CA ALA A 364 -7.87 -11.40 2.38
C ALA A 364 -7.95 -11.27 3.92
N ASP A 365 -7.79 -12.36 4.66
CA ASP A 365 -7.74 -12.39 6.14
C ASP A 365 -6.30 -12.14 6.62
N TYR A 366 -5.30 -12.70 5.92
CA TYR A 366 -3.89 -12.55 6.29
C TYR A 366 -3.39 -11.12 6.12
N ILE A 367 -3.72 -10.45 5.01
CA ILE A 367 -3.18 -9.12 4.67
C ILE A 367 -3.49 -8.04 5.73
N PRO A 368 -4.75 -7.84 6.18
CA PRO A 368 -5.05 -6.86 7.23
C PRO A 368 -4.33 -7.19 8.54
N VAL A 369 -4.13 -8.47 8.87
CA VAL A 369 -3.37 -8.86 10.06
C VAL A 369 -1.88 -8.56 9.89
N ALA A 370 -1.31 -8.86 8.72
CA ALA A 370 0.09 -8.61 8.41
C ALA A 370 0.42 -7.11 8.35
N HIS A 371 -0.53 -6.26 7.95
CA HIS A 371 -0.38 -4.81 7.98
C HIS A 371 -0.17 -4.28 9.41
N HIS A 372 -0.88 -4.84 10.40
CA HIS A 372 -0.82 -4.37 11.80
C HIS A 372 0.14 -5.16 12.70
N GLY A 373 0.43 -6.40 12.36
CA GLY A 373 1.23 -7.33 13.15
C GLY A 373 2.01 -8.30 12.28
N PRO A 374 2.97 -7.84 11.44
CA PRO A 374 3.55 -8.65 10.39
C PRO A 374 4.29 -9.89 10.89
N ILE A 375 4.96 -9.82 12.04
CA ILE A 375 5.70 -10.96 12.61
C ILE A 375 4.71 -12.02 13.09
N GLU A 376 3.79 -11.63 13.97
CA GLU A 376 2.75 -12.53 14.52
C GLU A 376 1.88 -13.14 13.41
N ALA A 377 1.48 -12.34 12.41
CA ALA A 377 0.73 -12.83 11.26
C ALA A 377 1.46 -13.99 10.55
N ARG A 378 2.77 -13.85 10.31
CA ARG A 378 3.57 -14.89 9.65
C ARG A 378 3.77 -16.10 10.54
N ASP A 379 4.13 -15.88 11.81
CA ASP A 379 4.39 -16.96 12.77
C ASP A 379 3.16 -17.85 12.94
N GLU A 380 1.98 -17.25 13.11
CA GLU A 380 0.74 -18.00 13.28
C GLU A 380 0.26 -18.64 11.96
N PHE A 381 0.46 -18.00 10.81
CA PHE A 381 0.17 -18.64 9.52
C PHE A 381 1.05 -19.87 9.30
N VAL A 382 2.36 -19.75 9.54
CA VAL A 382 3.32 -20.86 9.42
C VAL A 382 2.99 -21.97 10.42
N ARG A 383 2.52 -21.63 11.61
CA ARG A 383 2.08 -22.61 12.60
C ARG A 383 0.87 -23.40 12.14
N VAL A 384 -0.20 -22.75 11.65
CA VAL A 384 -1.37 -23.43 11.06
C VAL A 384 -0.94 -24.36 9.93
N LEU A 385 -0.06 -23.88 9.05
CA LEU A 385 0.48 -24.67 7.95
C LEU A 385 1.21 -25.93 8.45
N ARG A 386 2.09 -25.80 9.46
CA ARG A 386 2.82 -26.96 10.02
C ARG A 386 1.89 -28.01 10.62
N GLU A 387 0.84 -27.58 11.31
CA GLU A 387 -0.16 -28.49 11.89
C GLU A 387 -0.92 -29.24 10.78
N LYS A 388 -1.34 -28.54 9.71
CA LYS A 388 -1.98 -29.16 8.55
C LYS A 388 -1.06 -30.10 7.76
N LEU A 389 0.23 -29.81 7.73
CA LEU A 389 1.25 -30.67 7.12
C LEU A 389 1.65 -31.86 8.02
N GLY A 390 1.06 -32.00 9.21
CA GLY A 390 1.35 -33.12 10.13
C GLY A 390 2.72 -33.04 10.82
N GLU A 391 3.34 -31.87 10.88
CA GLU A 391 4.69 -31.69 11.46
C GLU A 391 4.70 -31.52 12.99
N LYS A 392 3.52 -31.36 13.62
CA LYS A 392 3.40 -31.29 15.09
C LYS A 392 2.33 -32.27 15.58
N PRO A 393 2.53 -32.89 16.76
CA PRO A 393 1.52 -33.72 17.38
C PRO A 393 0.32 -32.85 17.71
N VAL A 394 -0.84 -33.28 17.19
CA VAL A 394 -2.15 -32.70 17.49
C VAL A 394 -2.30 -32.62 19.01
N MET A 395 -2.36 -31.39 19.56
CA MET A 395 -3.00 -31.20 20.87
C MET A 395 -4.35 -31.92 20.77
N ARG A 396 -4.63 -32.92 21.61
CA ARG A 396 -5.88 -33.70 21.53
C ARG A 396 -7.08 -32.75 21.35
N GLY A 397 -7.63 -32.67 20.13
CA GLY A 397 -8.64 -31.67 19.75
C GLY A 397 -8.50 -31.19 18.31
N ASP A 398 -9.43 -30.33 17.90
CA ASP A 398 -9.41 -29.70 16.57
C ASP A 398 -8.23 -28.71 16.44
N VAL A 399 -7.60 -28.69 15.27
CA VAL A 399 -6.56 -27.70 14.92
C VAL A 399 -7.18 -26.30 14.98
N PRO A 400 -6.69 -25.39 15.84
CA PRO A 400 -7.23 -24.04 15.92
C PRO A 400 -7.11 -23.32 14.56
N SER A 401 -8.10 -22.51 14.23
CA SER A 401 -8.04 -21.66 13.03
C SER A 401 -6.99 -20.56 13.19
N TYR A 402 -6.49 -20.03 12.07
CA TYR A 402 -5.56 -18.89 12.06
C TYR A 402 -6.03 -17.74 12.96
N GLY A 403 -7.32 -17.39 12.88
CA GLY A 403 -7.90 -16.34 13.73
C GLY A 403 -7.82 -16.64 15.22
N GLN A 404 -8.01 -17.89 15.64
CA GLN A 404 -7.98 -18.28 17.06
C GLN A 404 -6.58 -18.23 17.68
N LEU A 405 -5.53 -18.25 16.85
CA LEU A 405 -4.15 -18.24 17.31
C LEU A 405 -3.58 -16.85 17.56
N LEU A 406 -4.19 -15.83 16.95
CA LEU A 406 -3.75 -14.45 17.05
C LEU A 406 -4.16 -13.84 18.40
N ARG A 407 -3.46 -12.80 18.85
CA ARG A 407 -3.93 -11.99 20.00
C ARG A 407 -5.26 -11.30 19.68
N PRO A 408 -6.11 -11.00 20.70
CA PRO A 408 -7.49 -10.53 20.49
C PRO A 408 -7.66 -9.37 19.49
N GLN A 409 -6.74 -8.40 19.51
CA GLN A 409 -6.75 -7.24 18.60
C GLN A 409 -6.66 -7.65 17.12
N LEU A 410 -5.89 -8.69 16.81
CA LEU A 410 -5.72 -9.22 15.46
C LEU A 410 -6.83 -10.23 15.10
N GLN A 411 -7.41 -10.93 16.08
CA GLN A 411 -8.57 -11.79 15.87
C GLN A 411 -9.77 -11.01 15.31
N SER A 412 -10.07 -9.84 15.89
CA SER A 412 -11.16 -8.98 15.41
C SER A 412 -10.93 -8.53 13.96
N ARG A 413 -9.68 -8.31 13.53
CA ARG A 413 -9.36 -8.00 12.13
C ARG A 413 -9.65 -9.16 11.19
N VAL A 414 -9.32 -10.39 11.57
CA VAL A 414 -9.68 -11.59 10.79
C VAL A 414 -11.20 -11.69 10.65
N HIS A 415 -11.93 -11.53 11.76
CA HIS A 415 -13.39 -11.61 11.74
C HIS A 415 -14.02 -10.54 10.82
N LYS A 416 -13.55 -9.29 10.92
CA LYS A 416 -13.97 -8.19 10.03
C LYS A 416 -13.69 -8.49 8.57
N ALA A 417 -12.49 -8.93 8.23
CA ALA A 417 -12.10 -9.25 6.86
C ALA A 417 -13.00 -10.35 6.27
N GLN A 418 -13.27 -11.41 7.05
CA GLN A 418 -14.15 -12.51 6.64
C GLN A 418 -15.59 -12.03 6.40
N ASN A 419 -16.14 -11.23 7.33
CA ASN A 419 -17.50 -10.72 7.21
C ASN A 419 -17.64 -9.75 6.03
N ASN A 420 -16.68 -8.83 5.85
CA ASN A 420 -16.63 -7.91 4.71
C ASN A 420 -16.59 -8.68 3.38
N ARG A 421 -15.72 -9.69 3.28
CA ARG A 421 -15.62 -10.54 2.09
C ARG A 421 -16.90 -11.34 1.83
N ALA A 422 -17.55 -11.86 2.87
CA ALA A 422 -18.81 -12.57 2.73
C ALA A 422 -19.91 -11.65 2.17
N ALA A 423 -19.97 -10.38 2.63
CA ALA A 423 -20.91 -9.39 2.11
C ALA A 423 -20.68 -9.08 0.62
N LEU A 424 -19.43 -8.97 0.17
CA LEU A 424 -19.10 -8.77 -1.25
C LEU A 424 -19.65 -9.89 -2.15
N LYS A 425 -19.58 -11.15 -1.67
CA LYS A 425 -20.12 -12.32 -2.38
C LYS A 425 -21.66 -12.37 -2.35
N GLY A 426 -22.28 -11.91 -1.26
CA GLY A 426 -23.74 -11.84 -1.14
C GLY A 426 -24.36 -10.86 -2.13
N ILE A 427 -23.73 -9.69 -2.29
CA ILE A 427 -24.16 -8.63 -3.24
C ILE A 427 -24.16 -9.14 -4.69
N THR A 428 -23.26 -10.06 -5.04
CA THR A 428 -23.16 -10.63 -6.39
C THR A 428 -24.22 -11.68 -6.70
N LYS A 429 -24.90 -12.26 -5.70
CA LYS A 429 -25.95 -13.28 -5.88
C LYS A 429 -27.38 -12.72 -5.88
N SER A 430 -27.57 -11.49 -5.42
CA SER A 430 -28.87 -10.81 -5.36
C SER A 430 -29.19 -9.98 -6.62
N ARG A 431 -28.36 -10.09 -7.66
CA ARG A 431 -28.56 -9.57 -9.00
C ARG A 431 -28.62 -10.74 -9.97
#